data_AF-A0A357AYW4-F1
#
_entry.id   AF-A0A357AYW4-F1
#
_cell.length_a   1.000
_cell.length_b   1.000
_cell.length_c   1.000
_cell.angle_alpha   90.00
_cell.angle_beta   90.00
_cell.angle_gamma   90.00
#
_symmetry.space_group_name_H-M   'P 1'
#
loop_
_entity.id
_entity.type
_entity.pdbx_description
1 polymer ?
#
loop_
_entity_poly.entity_id
_entity_poly.type
_entity_poly.pdbx_seq_one_letter_code
_entity_poly.pdbx_strand_id
1 'polypeptide(L)'
;QCVSIPAMISAATTLNHKGVKKASILGGIMNGGALALSGVMILGWYDEILAAGKTALPNLFIAQTIGWKWLIGVYSTLLFCAFVSTCITLVYTMIDRFEGKFFPKQITNLMVRRTIVGGIVILICMSISFLGLSGIVKYGYGYCGYLSLVVVVLPVLIIGTRKNKQFLAEHPDALNN
;
A
#
# COMPACT_ATOMS: atom_id res chain seq x y z
N GLN A 1 -1.92 -0.66 1.30
CA GLN A 1 -2.87 -1.22 0.32
C GLN A 1 -3.86 -0.20 -0.26
N CYS A 2 -4.35 0.80 0.47
CA CYS A 2 -5.30 1.77 -0.11
C CYS A 2 -4.71 2.65 -1.24
N VAL A 3 -3.40 2.92 -1.17
CA VAL A 3 -2.73 3.82 -2.14
C VAL A 3 -2.34 3.11 -3.44
N SER A 4 -2.37 1.77 -3.47
CA SER A 4 -2.10 0.99 -4.68
C SER A 4 -3.34 0.75 -5.54
N ILE A 5 -4.53 1.22 -5.11
CA ILE A 5 -5.78 1.05 -5.86
C ILE A 5 -5.69 1.55 -7.31
N PRO A 6 -5.15 2.75 -7.61
CA PRO A 6 -5.05 3.22 -9.00
C PRO A 6 -4.13 2.34 -9.85
N ALA A 7 -2.98 1.93 -9.31
CA ALA A 7 -2.08 1.01 -9.99
C ALA A 7 -2.72 -0.37 -10.19
N MET A 8 -3.48 -0.88 -9.21
CA MET A 8 -4.23 -2.13 -9.35
C MET A 8 -5.33 -2.05 -10.39
N ILE A 9 -6.05 -0.92 -10.50
CA ILE A 9 -7.05 -0.70 -11.55
C ILE A 9 -6.37 -0.69 -12.92
N SER A 10 -5.24 0.00 -13.05
CA SER A 10 -4.48 0.03 -14.30
C SER A 10 -3.91 -1.34 -14.68
N ALA A 11 -3.51 -2.16 -13.70
CA ALA A 11 -3.06 -3.53 -13.96
C ALA A 11 -4.23 -4.47 -14.28
N ALA A 12 -5.41 -4.23 -13.71
CA ALA A 12 -6.57 -5.08 -13.93
C ALA A 12 -7.13 -5.00 -15.36
N THR A 13 -6.89 -3.90 -16.11
CA THR A 13 -7.34 -3.77 -17.50
C THR A 13 -6.61 -4.70 -18.47
N THR A 14 -5.48 -5.28 -18.09
CA THR A 14 -4.73 -6.23 -18.92
C THR A 14 -5.09 -7.69 -18.65
N LEU A 15 -5.97 -7.96 -17.67
CA LEU A 15 -6.45 -9.29 -17.33
C LEU A 15 -7.95 -9.45 -17.61
N ASN A 16 -8.36 -10.67 -17.97
CA ASN A 16 -9.78 -11.02 -18.04
C ASN A 16 -10.43 -11.13 -16.65
N HIS A 17 -11.76 -11.18 -16.60
CA HIS A 17 -12.51 -11.25 -15.35
C HIS A 17 -12.08 -12.43 -14.45
N LYS A 18 -11.81 -13.61 -15.03
CA LYS A 18 -11.33 -14.80 -14.29
C LYS A 18 -9.94 -14.58 -13.71
N GLY A 19 -9.05 -13.92 -14.45
CA GLY A 19 -7.69 -13.56 -14.06
C GLY A 19 -7.68 -12.55 -12.92
N VAL A 20 -8.49 -11.48 -13.03
CA VAL A 20 -8.68 -10.49 -11.95
C VAL A 20 -9.20 -11.15 -10.68
N LYS A 21 -10.19 -12.05 -10.78
CA LYS A 21 -10.72 -12.79 -9.62
C LYS A 21 -9.65 -13.66 -8.95
N LYS A 22 -8.90 -14.46 -9.73
CA LYS A 22 -7.81 -15.30 -9.20
C LYS A 22 -6.69 -14.46 -8.57
N ALA A 23 -6.26 -13.40 -9.25
CA ALA A 23 -5.23 -12.49 -8.75
C ALA A 23 -5.66 -11.79 -7.46
N SER A 24 -6.92 -11.36 -7.36
CA SER A 24 -7.47 -10.73 -6.16
C SER A 24 -7.53 -11.69 -4.97
N ILE A 25 -7.96 -12.94 -5.18
CA ILE A 25 -7.99 -13.96 -4.13
C ILE A 25 -6.57 -14.33 -3.68
N LEU A 26 -5.68 -14.62 -4.63
CA LEU A 26 -4.30 -14.98 -4.34
C LEU A 26 -3.58 -13.84 -3.61
N GLY A 27 -3.72 -12.61 -4.11
CA GLY A 27 -3.16 -11.42 -3.46
C GLY A 27 -3.72 -11.20 -2.06
N GLY A 28 -5.01 -11.47 -1.86
CA GLY A 28 -5.66 -11.43 -0.54
C GLY A 28 -5.09 -12.45 0.43
N ILE A 29 -4.93 -13.71 0.00
CA ILE A 29 -4.34 -14.78 0.82
C ILE A 29 -2.87 -14.49 1.12
N MET A 30 -2.09 -14.09 0.13
CA MET A 30 -0.66 -13.81 0.30
C MET A 30 -0.45 -12.65 1.29
N ASN A 31 -1.13 -11.52 1.10
CA ASN A 31 -0.93 -10.37 1.97
C ASN A 31 -1.63 -10.53 3.33
N GLY A 32 -2.90 -10.95 3.33
CA GLY A 32 -3.68 -11.12 4.55
C GLY A 32 -3.19 -12.29 5.40
N GLY A 33 -2.90 -13.42 4.78
CA GLY A 33 -2.36 -14.60 5.44
C GLY A 33 -0.96 -14.37 6.03
N ALA A 34 -0.04 -13.76 5.26
CA ALA A 34 1.28 -13.42 5.78
C ALA A 34 1.21 -12.41 6.93
N LEU A 35 0.31 -11.42 6.86
CA LEU A 35 0.08 -10.47 7.95
C LEU A 35 -0.48 -11.16 9.20
N ALA A 36 -1.45 -12.07 9.04
CA ALA A 36 -2.02 -12.82 10.15
C ALA A 36 -0.98 -13.71 10.82
N LEU A 37 -0.18 -14.45 10.04
CA LEU A 37 0.92 -15.28 10.55
C LEU A 37 1.98 -14.43 11.27
N SER A 38 2.35 -13.29 10.70
CA SER A 38 3.26 -12.33 11.35
C SER A 38 2.68 -11.80 12.66
N GLY A 39 1.36 -11.53 12.71
CA GLY A 39 0.69 -11.09 13.94
C GLY A 39 0.74 -12.16 15.03
N VAL A 40 0.44 -13.42 14.67
CA VAL A 40 0.54 -14.56 15.59
C VAL A 40 1.97 -14.74 16.09
N MET A 41 2.98 -14.60 15.22
CA MET A 41 4.39 -14.63 15.60
C MET A 41 4.73 -13.54 16.61
N ILE A 42 4.31 -12.29 16.38
CA ILE A 42 4.59 -11.16 17.27
C ILE A 42 4.01 -11.37 18.67
N LEU A 43 2.86 -12.04 18.79
CA LEU A 43 2.26 -12.35 20.10
C LEU A 43 3.19 -13.20 20.99
N GLY A 44 3.98 -14.09 20.40
CA GLY A 44 4.94 -14.92 21.15
C GLY A 44 6.10 -14.15 21.77
N TRP A 45 6.41 -12.95 21.26
CA TRP A 45 7.51 -12.09 21.71
C TRP A 45 7.02 -10.72 22.21
N TYR A 46 5.72 -10.62 22.52
CA TYR A 46 5.06 -9.34 22.79
C TYR A 46 5.67 -8.58 23.98
N ASP A 47 5.90 -9.27 25.10
CA ASP A 47 6.44 -8.65 26.32
C ASP A 47 7.87 -8.14 26.10
N GLU A 48 8.68 -8.88 25.34
CA GLU A 48 10.05 -8.49 25.00
C GLU A 48 10.09 -7.27 24.08
N ILE A 49 9.18 -7.20 23.11
CA ILE A 49 9.06 -6.05 22.20
C ILE A 49 8.65 -4.79 22.98
N LEU A 50 7.72 -4.92 23.92
CA LEU A 50 7.28 -3.81 24.77
C LEU A 50 8.40 -3.34 25.69
N ALA A 51 9.08 -4.27 26.37
CA ALA A 51 10.20 -3.95 27.26
C ALA A 51 11.34 -3.24 26.51
N ALA A 52 11.62 -3.63 25.27
CA ALA A 52 12.64 -3.00 24.42
C ALA A 52 12.18 -1.70 23.74
N GLY A 53 10.89 -1.33 23.82
CA GLY A 53 10.32 -0.19 23.11
C GLY A 53 10.40 -0.28 21.58
N LYS A 54 10.54 -1.49 21.01
CA LYS A 54 10.76 -1.73 19.57
C LYS A 54 9.48 -1.99 18.79
N THR A 55 8.39 -1.30 19.16
CA THR A 55 7.05 -1.52 18.57
C THR A 55 6.92 -1.04 17.12
N ALA A 56 7.84 -0.21 16.62
CA ALA A 56 7.78 0.30 15.24
C ALA A 56 8.19 -0.75 14.19
N LEU A 57 9.13 -1.64 14.53
CA LEU A 57 9.67 -2.67 13.65
C LEU A 57 9.81 -4.00 14.40
N PRO A 58 8.69 -4.58 14.89
CA PRO A 58 8.72 -5.73 15.80
C PRO A 58 9.31 -6.98 15.15
N ASN A 59 9.04 -7.22 13.86
CA ASN A 59 9.61 -8.35 13.13
C ASN A 59 11.13 -8.27 12.97
N LEU A 60 11.67 -7.05 12.79
CA LEU A 60 13.12 -6.84 12.73
C LEU A 60 13.76 -7.09 14.09
N PHE A 61 13.11 -6.62 15.17
CA PHE A 61 13.56 -6.89 16.53
C PHE A 61 13.63 -8.40 16.80
N ILE A 62 12.56 -9.15 16.50
CA ILE A 62 12.53 -10.61 16.67
C ILE A 62 13.65 -11.28 15.85
N ALA A 63 13.84 -10.87 14.58
CA ALA A 63 14.91 -11.41 13.74
C ALA A 63 16.32 -11.15 14.31
N GLN A 64 16.50 -10.00 14.98
CA GLN A 64 17.74 -9.67 15.70
C GLN A 64 17.90 -10.50 16.98
N THR A 65 16.81 -10.72 17.73
CA THR A 65 16.81 -11.54 18.96
C THR A 65 17.14 -13.01 18.68
N ILE A 66 16.67 -13.57 17.55
CA ILE A 66 17.01 -14.94 17.11
C ILE A 66 18.52 -15.07 16.77
N GLY A 67 19.18 -13.97 16.41
CA GLY A 67 20.65 -13.92 16.24
C GLY A 67 21.18 -14.54 14.95
N TRP A 68 20.32 -14.99 14.03
CA TRP A 68 20.75 -15.58 12.76
C TRP A 68 21.17 -14.51 11.74
N LYS A 69 22.49 -14.30 11.59
CA LYS A 69 23.06 -13.25 10.73
C LYS A 69 22.57 -13.31 9.27
N TRP A 70 22.38 -14.50 8.71
CA TRP A 70 21.87 -14.66 7.34
C TRP A 70 20.41 -14.20 7.20
N LEU A 71 19.59 -14.44 8.22
CA LEU A 71 18.18 -14.06 8.24
C LEU A 71 18.03 -12.53 8.24
N ILE A 72 18.87 -11.82 9.01
CA ILE A 72 18.91 -10.35 9.03
C ILE A 72 19.31 -9.80 7.65
N GLY A 73 20.29 -10.42 6.97
CA GLY A 73 20.72 -10.02 5.63
C GLY A 73 19.62 -10.17 4.58
N VAL A 74 18.92 -11.30 4.59
CA VAL A 74 17.78 -11.56 3.70
C VAL A 74 16.63 -10.61 4.03
N TYR A 75 16.29 -10.44 5.30
CA TYR A 75 15.22 -9.55 5.75
C TYR A 75 15.46 -8.10 5.31
N SER A 76 16.70 -7.60 5.48
CA SER A 76 17.06 -6.23 5.09
C SER A 76 16.95 -6.02 3.58
N THR A 77 17.42 -7.00 2.79
CA THR A 77 17.29 -6.97 1.32
C THR A 77 15.84 -6.98 0.88
N LEU A 78 15.00 -7.86 1.45
CA LEU A 78 13.59 -7.95 1.13
C LEU A 78 12.83 -6.68 1.53
N LEU A 79 13.10 -6.13 2.72
CA LEU A 79 12.52 -4.85 3.14
C LEU A 79 12.92 -3.72 2.21
N PHE A 80 14.18 -3.67 1.77
CA PHE A 80 14.64 -2.65 0.83
C PHE A 80 13.93 -2.78 -0.53
N CYS A 81 13.84 -3.98 -1.09
CA CYS A 81 13.12 -4.24 -2.34
C CYS A 81 11.63 -3.87 -2.22
N ALA A 82 10.98 -4.25 -1.12
CA ALA A 82 9.57 -3.92 -0.85
C ALA A 82 9.37 -2.41 -0.69
N PHE A 83 10.28 -1.73 0.01
CA PHE A 83 10.26 -0.29 0.17
C PHE A 83 10.41 0.44 -1.18
N VAL A 84 11.41 0.08 -1.99
CA VAL A 84 11.64 0.69 -3.31
C VAL A 84 10.43 0.47 -4.23
N SER A 85 9.89 -0.76 -4.29
CA SER A 85 8.72 -1.07 -5.11
C SER A 85 7.50 -0.21 -4.72
N THR A 86 7.20 -0.13 -3.43
CA THR A 86 6.07 0.67 -2.95
C THR A 86 6.28 2.17 -3.13
N CYS A 87 7.47 2.71 -2.84
CA CYS A 87 7.78 4.12 -3.05
C CYS A 87 7.63 4.55 -4.51
N ILE A 88 8.15 3.75 -5.46
CA ILE A 88 8.04 4.08 -6.89
C ILE A 88 6.57 4.09 -7.33
N THR A 89 5.79 3.08 -6.95
CA THR A 89 4.36 3.02 -7.27
C THR A 89 3.59 4.21 -6.67
N LEU A 90 3.90 4.60 -5.43
CA LEU A 90 3.28 5.74 -4.75
C LEU A 90 3.56 7.06 -5.48
N VAL A 91 4.82 7.34 -5.79
CA VAL A 91 5.21 8.58 -6.49
C VAL A 91 4.58 8.63 -7.87
N TYR A 92 4.62 7.53 -8.63
CA TYR A 92 3.97 7.45 -9.94
C TYR A 92 2.47 7.74 -9.86
N THR A 93 1.78 7.13 -8.89
CA THR A 93 0.34 7.33 -8.68
C THR A 93 0.01 8.77 -8.31
N MET A 94 0.84 9.42 -7.47
CA MET A 94 0.64 10.82 -7.12
C MET A 94 0.90 11.75 -8.31
N ILE A 95 1.92 11.47 -9.12
CA ILE A 95 2.18 12.22 -10.35
C ILE A 95 0.97 12.15 -11.28
N ASP A 96 0.48 10.94 -11.60
CA ASP A 96 -0.68 10.75 -12.48
C ASP A 96 -1.95 11.46 -11.94
N ARG A 97 -2.15 11.42 -10.61
CA ARG A 97 -3.28 12.07 -9.94
C ARG A 97 -3.24 13.60 -10.01
N PHE A 98 -2.05 14.19 -9.90
CA PHE A 98 -1.89 15.64 -9.72
C PHE A 98 -1.35 16.36 -10.96
N GLU A 99 -0.78 15.66 -11.94
CA GLU A 99 -0.24 16.28 -13.14
C GLU A 99 -1.27 17.10 -13.90
N GLY A 100 -2.51 16.61 -14.05
CA GLY A 100 -3.57 17.35 -14.75
C GLY A 100 -4.07 18.59 -14.00
N LYS A 101 -3.74 18.71 -12.70
CA LYS A 101 -4.20 19.80 -11.83
C LYS A 101 -3.13 20.85 -11.55
N PHE A 102 -1.86 20.48 -11.64
CA PHE A 102 -0.73 21.40 -11.40
C PHE A 102 -0.35 22.15 -12.68
N PHE A 103 -0.73 23.43 -12.74
CA PHE A 103 -0.32 24.37 -13.79
C PHE A 103 -0.54 23.90 -15.25
N PRO A 104 -1.72 23.34 -15.60
CA PRO A 104 -1.96 22.78 -16.93
C PRO A 104 -1.87 23.81 -18.07
N LYS A 105 -1.96 25.10 -17.75
CA LYS A 105 -1.88 26.21 -18.72
C LYS A 105 -0.51 26.89 -18.79
N GLN A 106 0.38 26.69 -17.81
CA GLN A 106 1.68 27.38 -17.72
C GLN A 106 2.85 26.47 -18.09
N ILE A 107 2.72 25.15 -17.94
CA ILE A 107 3.75 24.19 -18.31
C ILE A 107 3.16 23.23 -19.34
N THR A 108 3.48 23.45 -20.61
CA THR A 108 3.02 22.63 -21.74
C THR A 108 3.77 21.29 -21.84
N ASN A 109 4.99 21.22 -21.29
CA ASN A 109 5.78 19.99 -21.29
C ASN A 109 5.37 19.04 -20.15
N LEU A 110 4.77 17.91 -20.53
CA LEU A 110 4.30 16.88 -19.61
C LEU A 110 5.43 16.31 -18.73
N MET A 111 6.61 16.08 -19.30
CA MET A 111 7.74 15.48 -18.58
C MET A 111 8.24 16.40 -17.46
N VAL A 112 8.34 17.71 -17.74
CA VAL A 112 8.74 18.72 -16.75
C VAL A 112 7.71 18.80 -15.61
N ARG A 113 6.43 18.78 -15.95
CA ARG A 113 5.33 18.79 -14.96
C ARG A 113 5.38 17.58 -14.04
N ARG A 114 5.61 16.39 -14.60
CA ARG A 114 5.75 15.13 -13.85
C ARG A 114 6.92 15.18 -12.86
N THR A 115 8.07 15.69 -13.30
CA THR A 115 9.27 15.82 -12.45
C THR A 115 9.03 16.80 -11.30
N ILE A 116 8.37 17.93 -11.54
CA ILE A 116 8.06 18.92 -10.49
C ILE A 116 7.11 18.31 -9.45
N VAL A 117 6.01 17.70 -9.89
CA VAL A 117 5.05 17.06 -8.97
C VAL A 117 5.72 15.94 -8.18
N GLY A 118 6.52 15.10 -8.84
CA GLY A 118 7.30 14.04 -8.18
C GLY A 118 8.26 14.59 -7.12
N GLY A 119 9.00 15.64 -7.45
CA GLY A 119 9.92 16.30 -6.52
C GLY A 119 9.22 16.86 -5.28
N ILE A 120 8.07 17.52 -5.47
CA ILE A 120 7.25 18.05 -4.35
C ILE A 120 6.76 16.91 -3.46
N VAL A 121 6.26 15.83 -4.04
CA VAL A 121 5.78 14.66 -3.27
C VAL A 121 6.91 14.04 -2.45
N ILE A 122 8.10 13.88 -3.02
CA ILE A 122 9.27 13.36 -2.31
C ILE A 122 9.70 14.29 -1.17
N LEU A 123 9.72 15.60 -1.40
CA LEU A 123 10.04 16.60 -0.37
C LEU A 123 9.05 16.56 0.80
N ILE A 124 7.75 16.40 0.53
CA ILE A 124 6.73 16.27 1.57
C ILE A 124 6.95 14.97 2.35
N CYS A 125 7.17 13.85 1.67
CA CYS A 125 7.47 12.56 2.32
C CYS A 125 8.72 12.64 3.21
N MET A 126 9.77 13.31 2.75
CA MET A 126 11.00 13.52 3.52
C MET A 126 10.73 14.42 4.74
N SER A 127 9.93 15.48 4.56
CA SER A 127 9.57 16.40 5.63
C SER A 127 8.79 15.69 6.76
N ILE A 128 7.83 14.82 6.38
CA ILE A 128 7.06 14.02 7.32
C ILE A 128 7.96 13.01 8.06
N SER A 129 9.00 12.49 7.41
CA SER A 129 9.90 11.49 8.02
C SER A 129 10.67 12.04 9.23
N PHE A 130 10.85 13.37 9.34
CA PHE A 130 11.47 13.99 10.51
C PHE A 130 10.60 13.95 11.78
N LEU A 131 9.29 13.66 11.67
CA LEU A 131 8.35 13.59 12.80
C LEU A 131 8.53 12.32 13.67
N GLY A 132 9.46 11.44 13.30
CA GLY A 132 9.83 10.24 14.06
C GLY A 132 9.01 9.01 13.69
N LEU A 133 9.69 7.92 13.35
CA LEU A 133 9.09 6.68 12.84
C LEU A 133 8.05 6.09 13.81
N SER A 134 8.34 6.06 15.12
CA SER A 134 7.47 5.45 16.12
C SER A 134 6.13 6.18 16.27
N GLY A 135 6.13 7.52 16.18
CA GLY A 135 4.90 8.32 16.23
C GLY A 135 4.03 8.12 15.00
N ILE A 136 4.66 8.11 13.82
CA ILE A 136 3.99 7.86 12.53
C ILE A 136 3.40 6.45 12.49
N VAL A 137 4.14 5.42 12.91
CA VAL A 137 3.66 4.04 12.90
C VAL A 137 2.55 3.83 13.93
N LYS A 138 2.71 4.32 15.16
CA LYS A 138 1.71 4.07 16.22
C LYS A 138 0.41 4.83 15.97
N TYR A 139 0.50 6.12 15.67
CA TYR A 139 -0.68 6.97 15.51
C TYR A 139 -1.08 7.10 14.05
N GLY A 140 -0.13 7.41 13.16
CA GLY A 140 -0.41 7.61 11.73
C GLY A 140 -1.01 6.38 11.06
N TYR A 141 -0.41 5.20 11.21
CA TYR A 141 -0.95 3.98 10.58
C TYR A 141 -2.25 3.51 11.25
N GLY A 142 -2.37 3.65 12.58
CA GLY A 142 -3.59 3.33 13.31
C GLY A 142 -4.78 4.17 12.84
N TYR A 143 -4.65 5.50 12.89
CA TYR A 143 -5.69 6.43 12.42
C TYR A 143 -5.98 6.28 10.93
N CYS A 144 -4.94 6.18 10.10
CA CYS A 144 -5.11 5.96 8.66
C CYS A 144 -5.86 4.65 8.38
N GLY A 145 -5.58 3.60 9.16
CA GLY A 145 -6.30 2.33 9.11
C GLY A 145 -7.79 2.50 9.40
N TYR A 146 -8.16 3.10 10.54
CA TYR A 146 -9.56 3.32 10.90
C TYR A 146 -10.29 4.21 9.89
N LEU A 147 -9.66 5.31 9.45
CA LEU A 147 -10.23 6.18 8.43
C LEU A 147 -10.39 5.46 7.09
N SER A 148 -9.42 4.64 6.69
CA SER A 148 -9.52 3.87 5.45
C SER A 148 -10.66 2.85 5.49
N LEU A 149 -10.95 2.27 6.65
CA LEU A 149 -12.06 1.35 6.80
C LEU A 149 -13.40 2.06 6.55
N VAL A 150 -13.60 3.23 7.14
CA VAL A 150 -14.85 3.99 7.01
C VAL A 150 -14.98 4.67 5.64
N VAL A 151 -13.91 5.27 5.13
CA VAL A 151 -13.95 6.12 3.92
C VAL A 151 -13.73 5.32 2.64
N VAL A 152 -13.01 4.19 2.70
CA VAL A 152 -12.67 3.40 1.51
C VAL A 152 -13.36 2.04 1.54
N VAL A 153 -13.20 1.26 2.61
CA VAL A 153 -13.70 -0.13 2.65
C VAL A 153 -15.22 -0.17 2.65
N LEU A 154 -15.90 0.57 3.54
CA LEU A 154 -17.37 0.57 3.61
C LEU A 154 -18.05 1.03 2.30
N PRO A 155 -17.65 2.16 1.67
CA PRO A 155 -18.27 2.57 0.40
C PRO A 155 -18.03 1.59 -0.73
N VAL A 156 -16.85 0.97 -0.81
CA VAL A 156 -16.56 -0.05 -1.82
C VAL A 156 -17.44 -1.30 -1.63
N LEU A 157 -17.64 -1.75 -0.39
CA LEU A 157 -18.49 -2.90 -0.08
C LEU A 157 -19.99 -2.62 -0.28
N ILE A 158 -20.48 -1.44 0.13
CA ILE A 158 -21.90 -1.11 0.08
C ILE A 158 -22.30 -0.58 -1.30
N ILE A 159 -21.66 0.49 -1.75
CA ILE A 159 -22.02 1.20 -2.98
C ILE A 159 -21.38 0.51 -4.18
N GLY A 160 -20.11 0.12 -4.07
CA GLY A 160 -19.39 -0.55 -5.15
C GLY A 160 -20.04 -1.87 -5.56
N THR A 161 -20.40 -2.73 -4.60
CA THR A 161 -21.10 -3.99 -4.92
C THR A 161 -22.48 -3.77 -5.54
N ARG A 162 -23.24 -2.76 -5.09
CA ARG A 162 -24.54 -2.42 -5.69
C ARG A 162 -24.38 -1.95 -7.14
N LYS A 163 -23.46 -1.02 -7.39
CA LYS A 163 -23.19 -0.52 -8.75
C LYS A 163 -22.66 -1.61 -9.68
N ASN A 164 -21.78 -2.48 -9.20
CA ASN A 164 -21.27 -3.59 -10.00
C ASN A 164 -22.39 -4.58 -10.36
N LYS A 165 -23.31 -4.88 -9.44
CA LYS A 165 -24.48 -5.74 -9.74
C LYS A 165 -25.41 -5.11 -10.77
N GLN A 166 -25.68 -3.81 -10.67
CA GLN A 166 -26.47 -3.08 -11.66
C GLN A 166 -25.78 -3.09 -13.04
N PHE A 167 -24.49 -2.79 -13.08
CA PHE A 167 -23.71 -2.80 -14.32
C PHE A 167 -23.70 -4.17 -15.01
N LEU A 168 -23.53 -5.27 -14.24
CA LEU A 168 -23.59 -6.63 -14.76
C LEU A 168 -24.98 -7.01 -15.29
N ALA A 169 -26.05 -6.47 -14.71
CA ALA A 169 -27.41 -6.71 -15.18
C ALA A 169 -27.68 -6.00 -16.52
N GLU A 170 -27.07 -4.84 -16.73
CA GLU A 170 -27.15 -4.07 -17.98
C GLU A 170 -26.20 -4.60 -19.07
N HIS A 171 -25.06 -5.18 -18.69
CA HIS A 171 -24.00 -5.65 -19.59
C HIS A 171 -23.56 -7.08 -19.23
N PRO A 172 -24.38 -8.11 -19.54
CA PRO A 172 -24.10 -9.49 -19.17
C PRO A 172 -22.87 -10.07 -19.88
N ASP A 173 -22.48 -9.49 -21.01
CA ASP A 173 -21.29 -9.80 -21.82
C ASP A 173 -19.98 -9.35 -21.16
N ALA A 174 -20.02 -8.43 -20.19
CA ALA A 174 -18.83 -7.94 -19.48
C ALA A 174 -18.07 -9.02 -18.69
N LEU A 175 -18.69 -10.19 -18.45
CA LEU A 175 -18.09 -11.34 -17.76
C LEU A 175 -17.38 -12.33 -18.70
N ASN A 176 -17.61 -12.21 -20.01
CA ASN A 176 -17.12 -13.16 -21.02
C ASN A 176 -15.77 -12.75 -21.64
N ASN A 177 -15.28 -11.54 -21.36
CA ASN A 177 -13.93 -11.08 -21.72
C ASN A 177 -12.88 -11.45 -20.66
#